data_AF-A0A660US55-F1
#
_entry.id   AF-A0A660US55-F1
#
_cell.length_a   1.000
_cell.length_b   1.000
_cell.length_c   1.000
_cell.angle_alpha   90.00
_cell.angle_beta   90.00
_cell.angle_gamma   90.00
#
_symmetry.space_group_name_H-M   'P 1'
#
loop_
_entity.id
_entity.type
_entity.pdbx_description
1 polymer ?
#
loop_
_entity_poly.entity_id
_entity_poly.type
_entity_poly.pdbx_seq_one_letter_code
_entity_poly.pdbx_strand_id
1 'polypeptide(L)'
;MKVYQGDIGTEIVIDLGESLSGGTVYKMKVRKPSGTEAEWNASVTESTKITYTTVSGDLDEYGRYLIQPYVELENFQGYGETVVLEVHRPYAV
;
A
#
# COMPACT_ATOMS: atom_id res chain seq x y z
N MET A 1 15.50 -2.41 7.22
CA MET A 1 15.92 -1.54 6.11
C MET A 1 14.97 -0.37 6.05
N LYS A 2 15.43 0.84 5.70
CA LYS A 2 14.54 1.99 5.45
C LYS A 2 14.09 1.96 4.00
N VAL A 3 12.92 2.53 3.72
CA VAL A 3 12.44 2.73 2.35
C VAL A 3 12.90 4.11 1.88
N TYR A 4 13.47 4.18 0.70
CA TYR A 4 13.98 5.40 0.10
C TYR A 4 13.23 5.77 -1.17
N GLN A 5 13.27 7.06 -1.51
CA GLN A 5 12.74 7.57 -2.76
C GLN A 5 13.42 6.84 -3.94
N GLY A 6 12.60 6.30 -4.83
CA GLY A 6 13.04 5.54 -6.01
C GLY A 6 13.24 4.05 -5.77
N ASP A 7 13.02 3.52 -4.56
CA ASP A 7 13.14 2.08 -4.31
C ASP A 7 12.11 1.27 -5.13
N ILE A 8 12.61 0.27 -5.85
CA ILE A 8 11.82 -0.70 -6.61
C ILE A 8 11.96 -2.06 -5.94
N GLY A 9 10.85 -2.79 -5.83
CA GLY A 9 10.83 -4.12 -5.20
C GLY A 9 10.55 -4.09 -3.70
N THR A 10 10.17 -2.94 -3.12
CA THR A 10 9.75 -2.90 -1.72
C THR A 10 8.42 -3.61 -1.59
N GLU A 11 8.37 -4.67 -0.78
CA GLU A 11 7.12 -5.37 -0.48
C GLU A 11 6.39 -4.65 0.66
N ILE A 12 5.15 -4.23 0.37
CA ILE A 12 4.23 -3.62 1.32
C ILE A 12 3.17 -4.65 1.65
N VAL A 13 3.11 -5.08 2.90
CA VAL A 13 2.12 -6.05 3.38
C VAL A 13 1.23 -5.36 4.41
N ILE A 14 -0.08 -5.43 4.21
CA ILE A 14 -1.08 -4.92 5.15
C ILE A 14 -1.96 -6.07 5.59
N ASP A 15 -2.03 -6.31 6.90
CA ASP A 15 -2.95 -7.26 7.52
C ASP A 15 -4.24 -6.54 7.88
N LEU A 16 -5.36 -7.05 7.36
CA LEU A 16 -6.69 -6.49 7.59
C LEU A 16 -7.37 -7.10 8.82
N GLY A 17 -6.80 -8.17 9.41
CA GLY A 17 -7.34 -8.85 10.59
C GLY A 17 -8.63 -9.65 10.34
N GLU A 18 -9.23 -9.52 9.17
CA GLU A 18 -10.48 -10.19 8.76
C GLU A 18 -10.23 -11.07 7.53
N SER A 19 -11.06 -12.10 7.36
CA SER A 19 -10.94 -12.98 6.20
C SER A 19 -11.26 -12.26 4.90
N LEU A 20 -10.37 -12.41 3.92
CA LEU A 20 -10.49 -11.89 2.57
C LEU A 20 -11.08 -12.92 1.59
N SER A 21 -11.55 -14.04 2.09
CA SER A 21 -12.10 -15.12 1.25
C SER A 21 -13.30 -14.62 0.45
N GLY A 22 -13.34 -14.95 -0.84
CA GLY A 22 -14.43 -14.54 -1.74
C GLY A 22 -14.37 -13.08 -2.22
N GLY A 23 -13.31 -12.34 -1.90
CA GLY A 23 -13.13 -10.99 -2.42
C GLY A 23 -12.72 -10.96 -3.89
N THR A 24 -13.18 -9.93 -4.59
CA THR A 24 -12.97 -9.70 -6.03
C THR A 24 -12.06 -8.51 -6.31
N VAL A 25 -11.94 -7.57 -5.38
CA VAL A 25 -11.10 -6.37 -5.51
C VAL A 25 -10.26 -6.20 -4.25
N TYR A 26 -8.97 -5.97 -4.46
CA TYR A 26 -8.02 -5.62 -3.40
C TYR A 26 -7.12 -4.50 -3.90
N LYS A 27 -7.16 -3.36 -3.23
CA LYS A 27 -6.40 -2.18 -3.60
C LYS A 27 -5.72 -1.56 -2.41
N MET A 28 -4.59 -0.92 -2.66
CA MET A 28 -4.00 0.06 -1.75
C MET A 28 -4.20 1.44 -2.37
N LYS A 29 -5.03 2.26 -1.73
CA LYS A 29 -5.24 3.66 -2.12
C LYS A 29 -4.17 4.50 -1.44
N VAL A 30 -3.36 5.16 -2.24
CA VAL A 30 -2.15 5.82 -1.77
C VAL A 30 -2.28 7.31 -1.97
N ARG A 31 -2.04 8.08 -0.92
CA ARG A 31 -1.83 9.52 -1.01
C ARG A 31 -0.35 9.81 -0.77
N LYS A 32 0.29 10.34 -1.81
CA LYS A 32 1.69 10.77 -1.81
C LYS A 32 1.90 12.00 -0.92
N PRO A 33 3.14 12.32 -0.52
CA PRO A 33 3.46 13.51 0.27
C PRO A 33 2.94 14.82 -0.33
N SER A 34 2.95 14.96 -1.65
CA SER A 34 2.37 16.09 -2.40
C SER A 34 0.86 16.21 -2.29
N GLY A 35 0.17 15.14 -1.86
CA GLY A 35 -1.28 15.01 -1.90
C GLY A 35 -1.81 14.34 -3.16
N THR A 36 -0.96 14.05 -4.14
CA THR A 36 -1.31 13.25 -5.32
C THR A 36 -1.79 11.86 -4.90
N GLU A 37 -2.85 11.36 -5.52
CA GLU A 37 -3.39 10.04 -5.23
C GLU A 37 -2.99 9.03 -6.31
N ALA A 38 -2.78 7.79 -5.88
CA ALA A 38 -2.52 6.63 -6.73
C ALA A 38 -3.31 5.42 -6.21
N GLU A 39 -3.56 4.45 -7.07
CA GLU A 39 -4.13 3.16 -6.68
C GLU A 39 -3.19 2.04 -7.11
N TRP A 40 -2.86 1.16 -6.16
CA TRP A 40 -2.07 -0.03 -6.41
C TRP A 40 -2.97 -1.27 -6.31
N ASN A 41 -2.96 -2.11 -7.35
CA ASN A 41 -3.69 -3.38 -7.33
C ASN A 41 -2.91 -4.38 -6.47
N ALA A 42 -3.47 -4.73 -5.32
CA ALA A 42 -2.84 -5.61 -4.35
C ALA A 42 -3.24 -7.07 -4.61
N SER A 43 -2.37 -8.00 -4.20
CA SER A 43 -2.65 -9.44 -4.23
C SER A 43 -2.88 -9.96 -2.82
N VAL A 44 -3.73 -10.97 -2.66
CA VAL A 44 -3.90 -11.66 -1.37
C VAL A 44 -2.79 -12.70 -1.21
N THR A 45 -2.01 -12.64 -0.14
CA THR A 45 -0.92 -13.61 0.15
C THR A 45 -1.25 -14.59 1.25
N GLU A 46 -2.09 -14.18 2.19
CA GLU A 46 -2.64 -15.00 3.28
C GLU A 46 -4.13 -14.67 3.43
N SER A 47 -4.87 -15.44 4.22
CA SER A 47 -6.33 -15.25 4.37
C SER A 47 -6.76 -13.85 4.84
N THR A 48 -5.85 -13.06 5.43
CA THR A 48 -6.15 -11.72 5.98
C THR A 48 -5.25 -10.61 5.43
N LYS A 49 -4.29 -10.94 4.54
CA LYS A 49 -3.23 -10.01 4.14
C LYS A 49 -3.28 -9.69 2.65
N ILE A 50 -3.09 -8.41 2.34
CA ILE A 50 -2.84 -7.95 0.98
C ILE A 50 -1.38 -7.47 0.85
N THR A 51 -0.76 -7.78 -0.28
CA THR A 51 0.60 -7.36 -0.62
C THR A 51 0.62 -6.53 -1.91
N TYR A 52 1.58 -5.61 -1.97
CA TYR A 52 1.96 -4.94 -3.21
C TYR A 52 3.48 -4.75 -3.23
N THR A 53 4.10 -5.02 -4.37
CA THR A 53 5.53 -4.78 -4.58
C THR A 53 5.71 -3.50 -5.39
N THR A 54 6.43 -2.52 -4.84
CA THR A 54 6.62 -1.23 -5.51
C THR A 54 7.36 -1.38 -6.83
N VAL A 55 6.90 -0.64 -7.83
CA VAL A 55 7.51 -0.53 -9.15
C VAL A 55 8.10 0.86 -9.36
N SER A 56 8.76 1.05 -10.51
CA SER A 56 9.30 2.36 -10.88
C SER A 56 8.19 3.42 -10.91
N GLY A 57 8.40 4.52 -10.19
CA GLY A 57 7.46 5.66 -10.12
C GLY A 57 6.48 5.65 -8.94
N ASP A 58 6.42 4.56 -8.16
CA ASP A 58 5.55 4.52 -6.98
C ASP A 58 6.06 5.41 -5.84
N LEU A 59 7.35 5.26 -5.52
CA LEU A 59 8.06 5.98 -4.46
C LEU A 59 8.86 7.16 -5.03
N ASP A 60 8.27 7.92 -5.94
CA ASP A 60 8.88 9.06 -6.64
C ASP A 60 9.03 10.33 -5.79
N GLU A 61 8.47 10.37 -4.58
CA GLU A 61 8.58 11.45 -3.62
C GLU A 61 9.18 10.93 -2.30
N TYR A 62 9.86 11.80 -1.54
CA TYR A 62 10.22 11.50 -0.16
C TYR A 62 9.18 12.12 0.78
N GLY A 63 8.93 11.48 1.92
CA GLY A 63 7.98 11.94 2.93
C GLY A 63 7.02 10.85 3.38
N ARG A 64 5.89 11.27 3.97
CA ARG A 64 4.87 10.37 4.48
C ARG A 64 3.87 10.02 3.37
N TYR A 65 3.84 8.75 3.03
CA TYR A 65 2.80 8.16 2.19
C TYR A 65 1.70 7.62 3.10
N LEU A 66 0.45 7.97 2.80
CA LEU A 66 -0.72 7.39 3.47
C LEU A 66 -1.26 6.29 2.57
N ILE A 67 -1.36 5.08 3.10
CA ILE A 67 -1.81 3.90 2.36
C ILE A 67 -3.04 3.37 3.06
N GLN A 68 -4.19 3.44 2.39
CA GLN A 68 -5.44 2.90 2.89
C GLN A 68 -5.84 1.67 2.06
N PRO A 69 -5.92 0.48 2.69
CA PRO A 69 -6.37 -0.71 1.99
C PRO A 69 -7.88 -0.60 1.72
N TYR A 70 -8.31 -1.06 0.55
CA TYR A 70 -9.70 -1.13 0.14
C TYR A 70 -9.99 -2.50 -0.44
N VAL A 71 -11.10 -3.10 -0.04
CA VAL A 71 -11.51 -4.43 -0.46
C VAL A 71 -12.98 -4.46 -0.86
N GLU A 72 -13.29 -5.29 -1.85
CA GLU A 72 -14.67 -5.66 -2.19
C GLU A 72 -14.83 -7.18 -2.07
N LEU A 73 -15.69 -7.58 -1.15
CA LEU A 73 -16.21 -8.93 -0.94
C LEU A 73 -17.64 -9.00 -1.48
N GLU A 74 -18.18 -10.22 -1.59
CA GLU A 74 -19.50 -10.48 -2.20
C GLU A 74 -20.62 -9.56 -1.69
N ASN A 75 -20.66 -9.27 -0.38
CA ASN A 75 -21.68 -8.41 0.25
C ASN A 75 -21.09 -7.24 1.05
N PHE A 76 -19.79 -6.97 0.92
CA PHE A 76 -19.11 -5.96 1.72
C PHE A 76 -18.10 -5.21 0.88
N GLN A 77 -18.14 -3.88 0.94
CA GLN A 77 -17.10 -3.02 0.40
C GLN A 77 -16.62 -2.13 1.54
N GLY A 78 -15.32 -2.06 1.74
CA GLY A 78 -14.79 -1.40 2.91
C GLY A 78 -13.34 -1.01 2.81
N TYR A 79 -12.98 -0.12 3.73
CA TYR A 79 -11.63 0.36 3.92
C TYR A 79 -11.09 -0.24 5.21
N GLY A 80 -9.81 -0.62 5.20
CA GLY A 80 -9.08 -0.88 6.43
C GLY A 80 -8.44 0.38 6.99
N GLU A 81 -7.65 0.19 8.04
CA GLU A 81 -6.90 1.26 8.69
C GLU A 81 -5.85 1.87 7.75
N THR A 82 -5.67 3.18 7.82
CA THR A 82 -4.63 3.88 7.05
C THR A 82 -3.27 3.65 7.68
N VAL A 83 -2.34 3.09 6.91
CA VAL A 83 -0.95 2.90 7.30
C VAL A 83 -0.10 4.06 6.79
N VAL A 84 0.89 4.47 7.58
CA VAL A 84 1.86 5.50 7.17
C VAL A 84 3.18 4.83 6.81
N LEU A 85 3.62 5.03 5.56
CA LEU A 85 4.94 4.64 5.08
C LEU A 85 5.84 5.87 5.03
N GLU A 86 6.96 5.83 5.75
CA GLU A 86 7.98 6.88 5.69
C GLU A 86 9.01 6.56 4.61
N VAL A 87 9.06 7.41 3.58
CA VAL A 87 10.01 7.31 2.47
C VAL A 87 11.10 8.36 2.65
N HIS A 88 12.33 7.93 2.77
CA HIS A 88 13.47 8.80 3.05
C HIS A 88 14.15 9.29 1.76
N ARG A 89 14.85 10.43 1.86
CA ARG A 89 15.76 10.86 0.80
C ARG A 89 17.02 9.98 0.79
N PRO A 90 17.47 9.52 -0.38
CA PRO A 90 18.79 8.91 -0.51
C PRO A 90 19.88 9.87 -0.01
N TYR A 91 20.86 9.34 0.73
CA TYR A 91 22.05 10.07 1.21
C TYR A 91 21.77 11.29 2.11
N ALA A 92 20.57 11.42 2.68
CA ALA A 92 20.32 12.45 3.69
C ALA A 92 21.08 12.13 4.98
N VAL A 93 21.88 13.10 5.44
CA VAL A 93 22.69 13.06 6.67
C VAL A 93 21.86 13.53 7.85
#